data_AF-Q7UGM5-F1
#
_entry.id   AF-Q7UGM5-F1
#
_cell.length_a   1.000
_cell.length_b   1.000
_cell.length_c   1.000
_cell.angle_alpha   90.00
_cell.angle_beta   90.00
_cell.angle_gamma   90.00
#
_symmetry.space_group_name_H-M   'P 1'
#
loop_
_entity.id
_entity.type
_entity.pdbx_description
1 polymer ?
#
loop_
_entity_poly.entity_id
_entity_poly.type
_entity_poly.pdbx_seq_one_letter_code
_entity_poly.pdbx_strand_id
1 'polypeptide(L)'
;MESGSCVHERTNAFVVSWLATITSGSSQSLEPDTRADRHWSSMRSDHIRFLRIGQSLNCDSGRTVKLTRATRSFSRLADCFKLDPRKLNSRSHPFFQRFESMIRCCSQLDSHHFAKTRRLIAGCVFLLALPAISPSVHATEFAKTSANPQGNALRSDTRAIELGWEVLTRKALLPSDFSQEVINDIWRSWPDEAREKVENASPEDRLRAIYYRYGLSERPELVVRDDGVATFHSAEEQDSVGPPMQYVVDEDGNWTMNCLSCHGGSVYGTPTPGAPNNRYALQTLTEEVRSTKFRLGKPLGRMELGSLVIPLGTTNGTTNAVVFGMGLMHYRDSQLNLVQKTPQTFVHHDMDAPPWWHFYKRPYLYIDGFAQKGHRGLMQFTLVPENGPDFYREHENDFRNVFAFLSSLRAPKYDGPIDEDLAETGRHLFAQTCSRCHGTYGDDGGSYPNQMVSIDEIGTDPVRFEALPSEGRQKYADSWFAELGPGNSQKTLVNPEGYVAPPLDGVWASPPYFHNGSVPTLWHVLHPEERPVVWRRSEEAIDRERVGFQIELAEKTPLFQPDVLIRRSYFDTRRFGKNASGHDYPDELNEAEKRAVLEYLKTL
;
A
#
# COMPACT_ATOMS: atom_id res chain seq x y z
N MET A 1 16.25 -25.41 29.94
CA MET A 1 14.95 -25.56 30.63
C MET A 1 14.17 -24.27 30.37
N GLU A 2 13.75 -23.98 29.14
CA GLU A 2 12.68 -24.57 28.33
C GLU A 2 11.26 -24.43 28.91
N SER A 3 10.39 -23.90 28.03
CA SER A 3 8.93 -23.87 28.00
C SER A 3 8.21 -22.72 28.70
N GLY A 4 7.62 -21.84 27.87
CA GLY A 4 6.75 -20.76 28.32
C GLY A 4 6.09 -19.96 27.19
N SER A 5 5.71 -20.57 26.06
CA SER A 5 4.86 -19.90 25.07
C SER A 5 4.18 -20.89 24.11
N CYS A 6 2.97 -21.35 24.41
CA CYS A 6 2.05 -21.87 23.40
C CYS A 6 0.61 -21.93 23.92
N VAL A 7 -0.05 -20.77 24.03
CA VAL A 7 -1.52 -20.70 24.10
C VAL A 7 -1.96 -19.41 23.39
N HIS A 8 -1.86 -19.34 22.06
CA HIS A 8 -2.63 -18.37 21.25
C HIS A 8 -2.88 -18.81 19.79
N GLU A 9 -2.64 -20.08 19.43
CA GLU A 9 -2.81 -20.57 18.05
C GLU A 9 -4.01 -21.50 17.82
N ARG A 10 -4.79 -21.86 18.84
CA ARG A 10 -5.89 -22.83 18.69
C ARG A 10 -7.30 -22.24 18.60
N THR A 11 -7.45 -20.93 18.71
CA THR A 11 -8.75 -20.24 18.54
C THR A 11 -9.05 -19.88 17.08
N ASN A 12 -8.04 -19.76 16.21
CA ASN A 12 -8.25 -19.40 14.79
C ASN A 12 -8.69 -20.57 13.90
N ALA A 13 -8.38 -21.83 14.26
CA ALA A 13 -8.76 -22.99 13.45
C ALA A 13 -10.28 -23.29 13.50
N PHE A 14 -10.98 -22.91 14.58
CA PHE A 14 -12.42 -23.16 14.72
C PHE A 14 -13.28 -22.16 13.94
N VAL A 15 -12.84 -20.91 13.79
CA VAL A 15 -13.59 -19.87 13.06
C VAL A 15 -13.51 -20.12 11.54
N VAL A 16 -12.37 -20.59 11.05
CA VAL A 16 -12.15 -20.89 9.62
C VAL A 16 -12.97 -22.11 9.16
N SER A 17 -13.14 -23.13 10.01
CA SER A 17 -13.95 -24.30 9.67
C SER A 17 -15.46 -24.03 9.71
N TRP A 18 -15.92 -23.06 10.52
CA TRP A 18 -17.34 -22.74 10.65
C TRP A 18 -17.85 -21.87 9.48
N LEU A 19 -17.02 -20.95 8.98
CA LEU A 19 -17.36 -20.11 7.82
C LEU A 19 -17.33 -20.88 6.49
N ALA A 20 -16.50 -21.93 6.35
CA ALA A 20 -16.46 -22.75 5.13
C ALA A 20 -17.69 -23.63 4.91
N THR A 21 -18.47 -23.92 5.96
CA THR A 21 -19.61 -24.85 5.88
C THR A 21 -20.92 -24.14 5.48
N ILE A 22 -20.97 -22.81 5.50
CA ILE A 22 -22.17 -22.02 5.14
C ILE A 22 -22.21 -21.68 3.64
N THR A 23 -21.10 -21.83 2.90
CA THR A 23 -21.00 -21.40 1.49
C THR A 23 -20.85 -22.53 0.46
N SER A 24 -20.72 -23.80 0.87
CA SER A 24 -20.63 -24.92 -0.07
C SER A 24 -21.61 -26.04 0.28
N GLY A 25 -22.76 -26.06 -0.41
CA GLY A 25 -23.71 -27.16 -0.38
C GLY A 25 -23.20 -28.40 -1.11
N SER A 26 -22.14 -29.03 -0.60
CA SER A 26 -21.64 -30.31 -1.13
C SER A 26 -21.17 -31.21 0.02
N SER A 27 -21.92 -32.29 0.23
CA SER A 27 -21.53 -33.41 1.08
C SER A 27 -20.62 -34.34 0.29
N GLN A 28 -19.34 -34.44 0.66
CA GLN A 28 -18.52 -35.59 0.30
C GLN A 28 -17.79 -36.14 1.53
N SER A 29 -17.97 -37.44 1.72
CA SER A 29 -17.45 -38.28 2.78
C SER A 29 -15.96 -38.55 2.59
N LEU A 30 -15.16 -38.29 3.61
CA LEU A 30 -13.76 -38.73 3.70
C LEU A 30 -13.68 -39.93 4.66
N GLU A 31 -13.06 -41.00 4.18
CA GLU A 31 -12.69 -42.19 4.97
C GLU A 31 -11.53 -41.88 5.95
N PRO A 32 -11.49 -42.50 7.14
CA PRO A 32 -10.39 -42.28 8.08
C PRO A 32 -9.21 -43.22 7.81
N ASP A 33 -8.06 -42.66 7.48
CA ASP A 33 -6.76 -43.35 7.46
C ASP A 33 -6.23 -43.50 8.91
N THR A 34 -5.90 -44.73 9.27
CA THR A 34 -5.49 -45.18 10.59
C THR A 34 -3.97 -45.23 10.68
N ARG A 35 -3.34 -44.26 11.36
CA ARG A 35 -1.96 -44.40 11.88
C ARG A 35 -1.65 -43.36 12.95
N ALA A 36 -1.96 -43.67 14.22
CA ALA A 36 -1.29 -43.09 15.39
C ALA A 36 -1.75 -43.81 16.67
N ASP A 37 -1.35 -45.06 16.85
CA ASP A 37 -1.38 -45.74 18.15
C ASP A 37 0.06 -45.98 18.60
N ARG A 38 0.52 -45.19 19.57
CA ARG A 38 1.48 -45.59 20.62
C ARG A 38 1.83 -44.41 21.54
N HIS A 39 1.18 -44.37 22.70
CA HIS A 39 1.77 -44.29 24.05
C HIS A 39 0.85 -43.54 25.02
N TRP A 40 0.18 -44.32 25.86
CA TRP A 40 -0.28 -43.91 27.19
C TRP A 40 0.79 -44.29 28.21
N SER A 41 1.13 -43.40 29.14
CA SER A 41 1.04 -43.67 30.59
C SER A 41 1.71 -42.60 31.46
N SER A 42 1.05 -42.31 32.59
CA SER A 42 1.47 -41.50 33.75
C SER A 42 1.44 -39.97 33.52
N MET A 43 0.91 -39.12 34.40
CA MET A 43 0.72 -39.15 35.85
C MET A 43 -0.57 -38.44 36.30
N ARG A 44 -0.84 -38.61 37.60
CA ARG A 44 -2.03 -38.33 38.41
C ARG A 44 -2.39 -36.85 38.61
N SER A 45 -3.70 -36.67 38.82
CA SER A 45 -4.42 -35.70 39.66
C SER A 45 -3.58 -34.77 40.56
N ASP A 46 -3.82 -33.46 40.50
CA ASP A 46 -4.79 -32.77 41.36
C ASP A 46 -4.85 -31.25 41.10
N HIS A 47 -6.02 -30.68 41.43
CA HIS A 47 -6.38 -29.25 41.49
C HIS A 47 -6.69 -28.53 40.17
N ILE A 48 -8.00 -28.31 39.93
CA ILE A 48 -8.60 -26.97 39.75
C ILE A 48 -10.09 -27.07 40.11
N ARG A 49 -10.49 -26.28 41.12
CA ARG A 49 -11.89 -25.95 41.44
C ARG A 49 -12.37 -24.92 40.43
N PHE A 50 -13.48 -25.17 39.74
CA PHE A 50 -14.33 -24.09 39.23
C PHE A 50 -15.75 -24.26 39.72
N LEU A 51 -16.28 -23.13 40.21
CA LEU A 51 -17.60 -22.94 40.78
C LEU A 51 -18.72 -23.24 39.78
N ARG A 52 -19.69 -24.05 40.23
CA ARG A 52 -21.05 -24.05 39.72
C ARG A 52 -21.75 -22.77 40.18
N ILE A 53 -22.21 -21.95 39.23
CA ILE A 53 -23.44 -21.19 39.40
C ILE A 53 -24.29 -21.49 38.17
N GLY A 54 -25.35 -22.27 38.39
CA GLY A 54 -26.42 -22.42 37.44
C GLY A 54 -27.40 -21.26 37.59
N GLN A 55 -27.89 -20.77 36.46
CA GLN A 55 -29.24 -20.25 36.37
C GLN A 55 -29.97 -21.07 35.30
N SER A 56 -30.96 -21.82 35.78
CA SER A 56 -32.01 -22.45 34.99
C SER A 56 -33.21 -21.52 34.96
N LEU A 57 -33.83 -21.36 33.80
CA LEU A 57 -35.26 -21.06 33.70
C LEU A 57 -35.93 -22.07 32.77
N ASN A 58 -37.07 -22.55 33.26
CA ASN A 58 -37.82 -23.74 32.87
C ASN A 58 -38.40 -23.72 31.45
N CYS A 59 -38.48 -24.90 30.85
CA CYS A 59 -39.62 -25.30 30.02
C CYS A 59 -39.97 -26.76 30.29
N ASP A 60 -41.27 -27.01 30.41
CA ASP A 60 -41.91 -28.26 30.82
C ASP A 60 -41.51 -29.47 29.95
N SER A 61 -41.03 -30.51 30.64
CA SER A 61 -41.20 -31.94 30.37
C SER A 61 -39.95 -32.67 30.85
N GLY A 62 -39.99 -33.10 32.11
CA GLY A 62 -38.90 -33.84 32.75
C GLY A 62 -38.46 -35.04 31.92
N ARG A 63 -37.24 -34.98 31.39
CA ARG A 63 -36.40 -36.13 30.99
C ARG A 63 -34.95 -35.67 30.81
N THR A 64 -34.06 -36.26 31.60
CA THR A 64 -32.61 -36.14 31.48
C THR A 64 -32.12 -37.20 30.50
N VAL A 65 -31.34 -36.84 29.47
CA VAL A 65 -30.67 -37.82 28.59
C VAL A 65 -29.18 -37.48 28.49
N LYS A 66 -28.34 -38.40 28.98
CA LYS A 66 -26.89 -38.44 28.71
C LYS A 66 -26.66 -39.09 27.35
N LEU A 67 -25.80 -38.52 26.51
CA LEU A 67 -25.41 -39.12 25.24
C LEU A 67 -23.90 -39.32 25.17
N THR A 68 -23.49 -40.58 25.29
CA THR A 68 -22.20 -41.14 24.87
C THR A 68 -22.29 -41.59 23.41
N ARG A 69 -21.22 -41.31 22.65
CA ARG A 69 -20.85 -41.69 21.27
C ARG A 69 -21.84 -42.49 20.39
N ALA A 70 -22.18 -41.84 19.26
CA ALA A 70 -22.25 -42.35 17.88
C ALA A 70 -23.11 -43.58 17.54
N THR A 71 -24.26 -43.33 16.90
CA THR A 71 -24.69 -44.04 15.67
C THR A 71 -25.60 -43.16 14.82
N ARG A 72 -25.49 -43.40 13.51
CA ARG A 72 -26.12 -42.74 12.36
C ARG A 72 -27.65 -42.69 12.44
N SER A 73 -28.26 -41.59 12.01
CA SER A 73 -29.46 -41.56 11.15
C SER A 73 -29.97 -40.12 11.00
N PHE A 74 -29.95 -39.63 9.76
CA PHE A 74 -30.70 -38.46 9.30
C PHE A 74 -32.20 -38.70 9.50
N SER A 75 -32.79 -38.09 10.54
CA SER A 75 -34.22 -37.73 10.61
C SER A 75 -34.57 -37.30 12.05
N ARG A 76 -34.67 -35.99 12.28
CA ARG A 76 -35.49 -35.31 13.32
C ARG A 76 -34.98 -33.88 13.52
N LEU A 77 -35.35 -33.01 12.59
CA LEU A 77 -35.36 -31.55 12.77
C LEU A 77 -36.38 -30.94 11.80
N ALA A 78 -37.61 -31.46 11.85
CA ALA A 78 -38.74 -30.95 11.08
C ALA A 78 -40.10 -31.09 11.80
N ASP A 79 -40.10 -31.14 13.14
CA ASP A 79 -41.33 -31.15 13.95
C ASP A 79 -41.69 -29.75 14.51
N CYS A 80 -41.36 -28.67 13.80
CA CYS A 80 -41.79 -27.31 14.18
C CYS A 80 -42.57 -26.52 13.12
N PHE A 81 -42.80 -27.06 11.92
CA PHE A 81 -43.55 -26.32 10.89
C PHE A 81 -44.54 -27.21 10.13
N LYS A 82 -45.56 -27.70 10.84
CA LYS A 82 -46.75 -28.40 10.29
C LYS A 82 -47.13 -27.94 8.87
N LEU A 83 -46.71 -28.67 7.83
CA LEU A 83 -47.27 -28.61 6.48
C LEU A 83 -47.14 -29.99 5.80
N ASP A 84 -48.25 -30.45 5.22
CA ASP A 84 -48.52 -31.81 4.72
C ASP A 84 -48.00 -32.03 3.28
N PRO A 85 -47.14 -33.04 3.02
CA PRO A 85 -46.54 -33.31 1.71
C PRO A 85 -47.34 -34.34 0.88
N ARG A 86 -48.66 -34.18 0.76
CA ARG A 86 -49.48 -34.92 -0.24
C ARG A 86 -50.50 -34.01 -0.93
N LYS A 87 -50.04 -33.22 -1.90
CA LYS A 87 -50.86 -32.66 -3.01
C LYS A 87 -49.96 -32.06 -4.09
N LEU A 88 -49.24 -32.93 -4.81
CA LEU A 88 -48.63 -32.66 -6.10
C LEU A 88 -49.54 -33.23 -7.18
N ASN A 89 -50.47 -32.42 -7.69
CA ASN A 89 -50.97 -32.45 -9.06
C ASN A 89 -52.15 -31.50 -9.19
N SER A 90 -51.94 -30.33 -9.80
CA SER A 90 -52.74 -29.79 -10.91
C SER A 90 -52.50 -28.28 -11.07
N ARG A 91 -52.45 -27.87 -12.35
CA ARG A 91 -52.11 -26.53 -12.86
C ARG A 91 -53.21 -25.50 -12.60
N SER A 92 -53.42 -25.09 -11.36
CA SER A 92 -54.34 -23.98 -11.06
C SER A 92 -54.09 -23.42 -9.66
N HIS A 93 -53.03 -22.63 -9.48
CA HIS A 93 -52.89 -21.78 -8.30
C HIS A 93 -52.40 -20.36 -8.66
N PRO A 94 -52.99 -19.28 -8.10
CA PRO A 94 -53.00 -17.94 -8.72
C PRO A 94 -51.72 -17.11 -8.55
N PHE A 95 -50.65 -17.72 -8.03
CA PHE A 95 -49.36 -17.05 -7.80
C PHE A 95 -48.52 -16.97 -9.09
N PHE A 96 -48.80 -17.82 -10.08
CA PHE A 96 -48.11 -17.82 -11.38
C PHE A 96 -48.73 -16.89 -12.44
N GLN A 97 -49.87 -16.26 -12.16
CA GLN A 97 -50.50 -15.27 -13.06
C GLN A 97 -50.11 -13.82 -12.76
N ARG A 98 -49.19 -13.57 -11.82
CA ARG A 98 -48.68 -12.22 -11.52
C ARG A 98 -47.17 -12.03 -11.72
N PHE A 99 -46.49 -13.01 -12.31
CA PHE A 99 -45.06 -12.89 -12.65
C PHE A 99 -44.82 -12.73 -14.17
N GLU A 100 -45.84 -12.90 -15.01
CA GLU A 100 -45.75 -12.66 -16.47
C GLU A 100 -46.14 -11.23 -16.92
N SER A 101 -46.60 -10.35 -16.02
CA SER A 101 -46.94 -8.96 -16.38
C SER A 101 -45.84 -7.93 -16.06
N MET A 102 -44.66 -8.37 -15.62
CA MET A 102 -43.56 -7.47 -15.23
C MET A 102 -42.28 -7.67 -16.05
N ILE A 103 -42.23 -8.68 -16.92
CA ILE A 103 -41.14 -8.90 -17.90
C ILE A 103 -41.71 -8.72 -19.32
N ARG A 104 -42.42 -7.60 -19.52
CA ARG A 104 -42.82 -7.05 -20.83
C ARG A 104 -42.87 -5.51 -20.74
N CYS A 105 -41.73 -4.91 -20.42
CA CYS A 105 -41.44 -3.52 -20.77
C CYS A 105 -39.93 -3.36 -20.80
N CYS A 106 -39.40 -2.79 -21.88
CA CYS A 106 -37.98 -2.47 -22.12
C CYS A 106 -37.08 -3.62 -22.63
N SER A 107 -37.32 -4.11 -23.85
CA SER A 107 -36.31 -4.23 -24.92
C SER A 107 -36.84 -5.09 -26.10
N GLN A 108 -37.66 -4.50 -26.96
CA GLN A 108 -37.86 -5.02 -28.32
C GLN A 108 -36.95 -4.20 -29.25
N LEU A 109 -35.76 -4.76 -29.52
CA LEU A 109 -34.94 -4.36 -30.66
C LEU A 109 -35.44 -5.09 -31.90
N ASP A 110 -35.64 -4.29 -32.94
CA ASP A 110 -36.46 -4.55 -34.11
C ASP A 110 -35.70 -5.34 -35.18
N SER A 111 -36.34 -6.39 -35.72
CA SER A 111 -35.84 -7.29 -36.76
C SER A 111 -35.89 -6.68 -38.18
N HIS A 112 -35.77 -5.36 -38.30
CA HIS A 112 -35.94 -4.63 -39.56
C HIS A 112 -34.69 -3.90 -40.08
N HIS A 113 -33.51 -4.15 -39.49
CA HIS A 113 -32.21 -3.61 -39.96
C HIS A 113 -31.17 -4.64 -40.43
N PHE A 114 -31.54 -5.93 -40.47
CA PHE A 114 -30.67 -7.00 -40.99
C PHE A 114 -30.76 -7.20 -42.51
N ALA A 115 -31.65 -6.48 -43.19
CA ALA A 115 -31.85 -6.58 -44.65
C ALA A 115 -31.28 -5.40 -45.46
N LYS A 116 -30.66 -4.40 -44.83
CA LYS A 116 -30.05 -3.23 -45.52
C LYS A 116 -28.51 -3.24 -45.57
N THR A 117 -27.86 -4.15 -44.84
CA THR A 117 -26.38 -4.25 -44.77
C THR A 117 -25.83 -5.47 -45.52
N ARG A 118 -26.65 -6.10 -46.38
CA ARG A 118 -26.25 -7.23 -47.24
C ARG A 118 -26.15 -6.87 -48.73
N ARG A 119 -26.15 -5.57 -49.06
CA ARG A 119 -26.03 -5.01 -50.43
C ARG A 119 -24.91 -3.97 -50.60
N LEU A 120 -23.92 -3.94 -49.70
CA LEU A 120 -22.77 -3.03 -49.78
C LEU A 120 -21.41 -3.74 -49.60
N ILE A 121 -21.36 -5.02 -50.01
CA ILE A 121 -20.12 -5.75 -50.29
C ILE A 121 -20.34 -6.55 -51.58
N ALA A 122 -20.19 -5.88 -52.72
CA ALA A 122 -19.92 -6.47 -54.03
C ALA A 122 -19.62 -5.35 -55.02
N GLY A 123 -18.33 -5.09 -55.26
CA GLY A 123 -17.90 -4.23 -56.37
C GLY A 123 -16.84 -3.22 -55.98
N CYS A 124 -15.57 -3.66 -55.93
CA CYS A 124 -14.43 -3.01 -56.58
C CYS A 124 -13.11 -3.69 -56.16
N VAL A 125 -12.66 -4.62 -56.99
CA VAL A 125 -11.26 -5.06 -57.09
C VAL A 125 -10.89 -4.92 -58.56
N PHE A 126 -9.98 -4.00 -58.90
CA PHE A 126 -9.20 -3.89 -60.14
C PHE A 126 -8.27 -2.67 -59.94
N LEU A 127 -6.97 -2.59 -60.23
CA LEU A 127 -5.82 -3.49 -60.40
C LEU A 127 -4.60 -2.54 -60.61
N LEU A 128 -3.44 -2.88 -60.05
CA LEU A 128 -2.03 -2.67 -60.48
C LEU A 128 -1.56 -1.39 -61.23
N ALA A 129 -0.43 -0.80 -60.77
CA ALA A 129 0.91 -0.83 -61.39
C ALA A 129 1.80 0.42 -61.10
N LEU A 130 2.85 0.24 -60.29
CA LEU A 130 4.31 0.50 -60.52
C LEU A 130 4.83 1.74 -61.32
N PRO A 131 6.14 2.10 -61.21
CA PRO A 131 6.63 3.39 -60.72
C PRO A 131 7.25 4.29 -61.82
N ALA A 132 7.52 5.56 -61.50
CA ALA A 132 8.39 6.41 -62.32
C ALA A 132 9.26 7.36 -61.46
N ILE A 133 10.48 7.52 -61.96
CA ILE A 133 11.69 8.11 -61.37
C ILE A 133 11.81 9.59 -61.80
N SER A 134 12.05 10.50 -60.84
CA SER A 134 12.89 11.74 -60.85
C SER A 134 12.73 12.83 -61.95
N PRO A 135 13.39 14.00 -61.83
CA PRO A 135 13.38 15.01 -60.76
C PRO A 135 13.10 16.45 -61.30
N SER A 136 13.28 17.44 -60.41
CA SER A 136 13.69 18.84 -60.66
C SER A 136 12.66 19.97 -60.90
N VAL A 137 12.56 20.82 -59.86
CA VAL A 137 12.62 22.30 -59.82
C VAL A 137 11.50 23.11 -60.50
N HIS A 138 10.65 23.78 -59.70
CA HIS A 138 10.68 25.24 -59.46
C HIS A 138 9.69 25.62 -58.35
N ALA A 139 10.15 26.51 -57.47
CA ALA A 139 9.56 26.89 -56.20
C ALA A 139 8.37 27.84 -56.35
N THR A 140 7.37 27.68 -55.48
CA THR A 140 6.61 28.78 -54.88
C THR A 140 5.97 28.32 -53.56
N GLU A 141 6.30 29.08 -52.51
CA GLU A 141 5.69 29.22 -51.19
C GLU A 141 4.69 28.16 -50.69
N PHE A 142 5.15 27.31 -49.77
CA PHE A 142 4.34 26.87 -48.65
C PHE A 142 5.05 27.24 -47.36
N ALA A 143 4.34 27.98 -46.50
CA ALA A 143 4.75 28.38 -45.18
C ALA A 143 5.27 27.17 -44.39
N LYS A 144 6.59 27.12 -44.18
CA LYS A 144 7.20 26.29 -43.15
C LYS A 144 6.86 26.95 -41.82
N THR A 145 5.83 26.46 -41.14
CA THR A 145 5.82 26.46 -39.69
C THR A 145 7.04 25.64 -39.25
N SER A 146 8.12 26.32 -38.88
CA SER A 146 9.23 25.73 -38.14
C SER A 146 8.71 25.34 -36.75
N ALA A 147 8.06 24.18 -36.67
CA ALA A 147 7.82 23.53 -35.39
C ALA A 147 9.18 23.26 -34.75
N ASN A 148 9.51 23.99 -33.69
CA ASN A 148 10.73 23.80 -32.93
C ASN A 148 10.68 22.39 -32.30
N PRO A 149 11.49 21.42 -32.74
CA PRO A 149 11.39 20.03 -32.27
C PRO A 149 11.66 19.92 -30.77
N GLN A 150 12.53 20.78 -30.24
CA GLN A 150 12.83 20.87 -28.81
C GLN A 150 11.65 21.44 -28.02
N GLY A 151 10.97 22.47 -28.54
CA GLY A 151 9.79 23.05 -27.91
C GLY A 151 8.59 22.10 -27.91
N ASN A 152 8.45 21.26 -28.94
CA ASN A 152 7.39 20.24 -28.99
C ASN A 152 7.70 19.03 -28.09
N ALA A 153 8.96 18.61 -27.99
CA ALA A 153 9.37 17.54 -27.07
C ALA A 153 9.17 17.96 -25.61
N LEU A 154 9.64 19.16 -25.25
CA LEU A 154 9.49 19.71 -23.89
C LEU A 154 8.01 19.87 -23.49
N ARG A 155 7.16 20.37 -24.40
CA ARG A 155 5.69 20.45 -24.18
C ARG A 155 5.04 19.08 -24.02
N SER A 156 5.52 18.08 -24.77
CA SER A 156 5.05 16.70 -24.63
C SER A 156 5.43 16.11 -23.27
N ASP A 157 6.63 16.42 -22.77
CA ASP A 157 7.11 15.96 -21.46
C ASP A 157 6.33 16.63 -20.32
N THR A 158 6.08 17.95 -20.40
CA THR A 158 5.21 18.67 -19.45
C THR A 158 3.82 18.04 -19.37
N ARG A 159 3.20 17.76 -20.52
CA ARG A 159 1.85 17.15 -20.52
C ARG A 159 1.85 15.75 -19.92
N ALA A 160 2.89 14.95 -20.14
CA ALA A 160 2.99 13.63 -19.53
C ALA A 160 3.12 13.72 -18.00
N ILE A 161 3.88 14.70 -17.48
CA ILE A 161 4.01 14.97 -16.04
C ILE A 161 2.66 15.35 -15.42
N GLU A 162 1.95 16.30 -16.05
CA GLU A 162 0.60 16.72 -15.61
C GLU A 162 -0.39 15.55 -15.58
N LEU A 163 -0.43 14.76 -16.66
CA LEU A 163 -1.29 13.58 -16.75
C LEU A 163 -0.93 12.54 -15.67
N GLY A 164 0.35 12.37 -15.36
CA GLY A 164 0.80 11.46 -14.30
C GLY A 164 0.28 11.88 -12.93
N TRP A 165 0.33 13.19 -12.65
CA TRP A 165 -0.26 13.76 -11.44
C TRP A 165 -1.79 13.63 -11.40
N GLU A 166 -2.48 13.86 -12.53
CA GLU A 166 -3.93 13.65 -12.66
C GLU A 166 -4.30 12.18 -12.38
N VAL A 167 -3.54 11.21 -12.91
CA VAL A 167 -3.77 9.78 -12.64
C VAL A 167 -3.66 9.50 -11.14
N LEU A 168 -2.62 9.98 -10.47
CA LEU A 168 -2.42 9.73 -9.04
C LEU A 168 -3.49 10.40 -8.16
N THR A 169 -3.99 11.57 -8.55
CA THR A 169 -4.82 12.40 -7.66
C THR A 169 -6.30 12.43 -8.02
N ARG A 170 -6.68 12.09 -9.26
CA ARG A 170 -8.05 12.21 -9.75
C ARG A 170 -8.64 10.91 -10.29
N LYS A 171 -7.82 9.88 -10.55
CA LYS A 171 -8.30 8.60 -11.09
C LYS A 171 -8.37 7.53 -10.01
N ALA A 172 -9.56 7.01 -9.72
CA ALA A 172 -9.75 5.88 -8.82
C ALA A 172 -9.28 4.58 -9.49
N LEU A 173 -8.07 4.14 -9.17
CA LEU A 173 -7.46 2.90 -9.69
C LEU A 173 -7.82 1.66 -8.86
N LEU A 174 -8.53 1.86 -7.74
CA LEU A 174 -8.98 0.86 -6.79
C LEU A 174 -10.47 1.05 -6.51
N PRO A 175 -11.17 0.03 -5.98
CA PRO A 175 -12.46 0.23 -5.35
C PRO A 175 -12.35 1.18 -4.16
N SER A 176 -13.39 1.98 -3.94
CA SER A 176 -13.46 2.90 -2.80
C SER A 176 -13.33 2.18 -1.46
N ASP A 177 -12.62 2.82 -0.54
CA ASP A 177 -12.43 2.33 0.82
C ASP A 177 -13.59 2.76 1.73
N PHE A 178 -14.11 3.98 1.56
CA PHE A 178 -15.21 4.54 2.36
C PHE A 178 -15.85 5.77 1.69
N SER A 179 -17.02 6.20 2.16
CA SER A 179 -17.73 7.37 1.66
C SER A 179 -17.47 8.62 2.51
N GLN A 180 -17.82 9.79 1.97
CA GLN A 180 -17.75 11.08 2.66
C GLN A 180 -18.54 11.07 3.97
N GLU A 181 -19.69 10.39 4.01
CA GLU A 181 -20.50 10.22 5.22
C GLU A 181 -19.71 9.51 6.32
N VAL A 182 -18.90 8.49 5.99
CA VAL A 182 -18.06 7.80 6.96
C VAL A 182 -16.97 8.73 7.49
N ILE A 183 -16.32 9.51 6.62
CA ILE A 183 -15.32 10.52 7.05
C ILE A 183 -15.95 11.58 7.95
N ASN A 184 -17.12 12.10 7.59
CA ASN A 184 -17.80 13.12 8.37
C ASN A 184 -18.21 12.63 9.78
N ASP A 185 -18.45 11.32 9.95
CA ASP A 185 -18.85 10.72 11.23
C ASP A 185 -17.69 10.05 11.99
N ILE A 186 -16.49 9.94 11.40
CA ILE A 186 -15.40 9.11 11.93
C ILE A 186 -14.95 9.56 13.33
N TRP A 187 -15.01 10.86 13.59
CA TRP A 187 -14.60 11.46 14.86
C TRP A 187 -15.40 10.95 16.06
N ARG A 188 -16.65 10.49 15.84
CA ARG A 188 -17.47 9.90 16.90
C ARG A 188 -16.95 8.54 17.36
N SER A 189 -16.10 7.88 16.56
CA SER A 189 -15.41 6.62 16.93
C SER A 189 -14.08 6.84 17.61
N TRP A 190 -13.63 8.08 17.78
CA TRP A 190 -12.41 8.38 18.51
C TRP A 190 -12.59 8.15 20.02
N PRO A 191 -11.49 7.92 20.75
CA PRO A 191 -11.50 7.92 22.21
C PRO A 191 -12.06 9.24 22.77
N ASP A 192 -12.64 9.19 23.97
CA ASP A 192 -13.39 10.31 24.57
C ASP A 192 -12.60 11.63 24.54
N GLU A 193 -11.33 11.64 25.00
CA GLU A 193 -10.50 12.84 25.02
C GLU A 193 -10.27 13.46 23.63
N ALA A 194 -10.10 12.63 22.60
CA ALA A 194 -9.91 13.09 21.23
C ALA A 194 -11.23 13.56 20.61
N ARG A 195 -12.34 12.87 20.93
CA ARG A 195 -13.68 13.21 20.46
C ARG A 195 -14.16 14.54 21.02
N GLU A 196 -13.98 14.78 22.32
CA GLU A 196 -14.38 16.01 23.01
C GLU A 196 -13.75 17.26 22.40
N LYS A 197 -12.50 17.18 21.93
CA LYS A 197 -11.78 18.30 21.29
C LYS A 197 -12.44 18.79 20.00
N VAL A 198 -13.21 17.94 19.31
CA VAL A 198 -13.80 18.25 18.00
C VAL A 198 -15.33 18.18 17.99
N GLU A 199 -15.95 17.82 19.11
CA GLU A 199 -17.40 17.63 19.22
C GLU A 199 -18.17 18.90 18.90
N ASN A 200 -17.65 20.08 19.28
CA ASN A 200 -18.27 21.38 19.01
C ASN A 200 -17.58 22.16 17.87
N ALA A 201 -16.63 21.53 17.17
CA ALA A 201 -15.91 22.16 16.07
C ALA A 201 -16.77 22.28 14.80
N SER A 202 -16.42 23.22 13.92
CA SER A 202 -17.02 23.33 12.58
C SER A 202 -16.75 22.05 11.75
N PRO A 203 -17.56 21.72 10.74
CA PRO A 203 -17.25 20.62 9.82
C PRO A 203 -15.83 20.69 9.24
N GLU A 204 -15.37 21.89 8.91
CA GLU A 204 -14.05 22.17 8.35
C GLU A 204 -12.94 21.88 9.37
N ASP A 205 -13.09 22.36 10.62
CA ASP A 205 -12.13 22.08 11.69
C ASP A 205 -12.09 20.60 12.08
N ARG A 206 -13.23 19.91 12.01
CA ARG A 206 -13.27 18.44 12.16
C ARG A 206 -12.49 17.77 11.04
N LEU A 207 -12.61 18.23 9.80
CA LEU A 207 -11.87 17.68 8.67
C LEU A 207 -10.36 17.95 8.79
N ARG A 208 -9.94 19.14 9.25
CA ARG A 208 -8.53 19.44 9.59
C ARG A 208 -8.02 18.48 10.67
N ALA A 209 -8.79 18.26 11.73
CA ALA A 209 -8.44 17.32 12.79
C ALA A 209 -8.35 15.87 12.29
N ILE A 210 -9.24 15.46 11.37
CA ILE A 210 -9.19 14.15 10.70
C ILE A 210 -7.90 14.02 9.88
N TYR A 211 -7.54 15.04 9.09
CA TYR A 211 -6.31 15.01 8.29
C TYR A 211 -5.09 14.87 9.19
N TYR A 212 -5.01 15.71 10.23
CA TYR A 212 -3.94 15.65 11.21
C TYR A 212 -3.86 14.28 11.91
N ARG A 213 -4.99 13.72 12.34
CA ARG A 213 -5.06 12.45 13.07
C ARG A 213 -4.47 11.31 12.26
N TYR A 214 -4.74 11.25 10.95
CA TYR A 214 -4.34 10.11 10.13
C TYR A 214 -3.12 10.36 9.25
N GLY A 215 -2.48 11.52 9.36
CA GLY A 215 -1.35 11.89 8.51
C GLY A 215 -1.78 12.11 7.06
N LEU A 216 -2.92 12.75 6.85
CA LEU A 216 -3.35 13.24 5.54
C LEU A 216 -2.95 14.70 5.38
N SER A 217 -2.86 15.14 4.14
CA SER A 217 -2.51 16.52 3.79
C SER A 217 -3.39 16.98 2.66
N GLU A 218 -3.69 18.28 2.64
CA GLU A 218 -4.32 18.90 1.48
C GLU A 218 -3.45 18.71 0.24
N ARG A 219 -4.12 18.48 -0.88
CA ARG A 219 -3.46 18.29 -2.17
C ARG A 219 -2.90 19.62 -2.65
N PRO A 220 -1.57 19.72 -2.86
CA PRO A 220 -1.00 20.93 -3.42
C PRO A 220 -1.27 21.03 -4.91
N GLU A 221 -1.09 22.23 -5.46
CA GLU A 221 -1.15 22.48 -6.89
C GLU A 221 0.19 22.16 -7.55
N LEU A 222 0.15 21.42 -8.66
CA LEU A 222 1.33 21.09 -9.46
C LEU A 222 1.66 22.27 -10.38
N VAL A 223 2.92 22.67 -10.39
CA VAL A 223 3.53 23.53 -11.41
C VAL A 223 4.74 22.82 -12.00
N VAL A 224 4.73 22.60 -13.31
CA VAL A 224 5.88 22.06 -14.03
C VAL A 224 6.73 23.22 -14.55
N ARG A 225 7.97 23.30 -14.07
CA ARG A 225 8.93 24.33 -14.49
C ARG A 225 9.38 24.10 -15.94
N ASP A 226 9.93 25.13 -16.56
CA ASP A 226 10.46 25.06 -17.94
C ASP A 226 11.59 24.03 -18.10
N ASP A 227 12.28 23.66 -17.02
CA ASP A 227 13.30 22.60 -17.01
C ASP A 227 12.71 21.18 -16.84
N GLY A 228 11.38 21.04 -16.85
CA GLY A 228 10.68 19.76 -16.70
C GLY A 228 10.62 19.24 -15.26
N VAL A 229 10.97 20.06 -14.26
CA VAL A 229 10.88 19.69 -12.84
C VAL A 229 9.48 20.00 -12.29
N ALA A 230 8.87 19.01 -11.63
CA ALA A 230 7.63 19.21 -10.90
C ALA A 230 7.88 19.95 -9.59
N THR A 231 7.11 21.00 -9.35
CA THR A 231 7.09 21.78 -8.11
C THR A 231 5.66 21.92 -7.61
N PHE A 232 5.51 22.24 -6.33
CA PHE A 232 4.22 22.21 -5.67
C PHE A 232 4.01 23.47 -4.84
N HIS A 233 2.83 24.06 -4.98
CA HIS A 233 2.38 25.16 -4.15
C HIS A 233 1.25 24.67 -3.27
N SER A 234 1.39 24.86 -1.96
CA SER A 234 0.26 24.69 -1.06
C SER A 234 -0.77 25.76 -1.36
N ALA A 235 -2.06 25.42 -1.28
CA ALA A 235 -3.10 26.42 -1.34
C ALA A 235 -2.87 27.48 -0.24
N GLU A 236 -3.16 28.74 -0.54
CA GLU A 236 -3.24 29.76 0.51
C GLU A 236 -4.23 29.33 1.58
N GLU A 237 -3.99 29.73 2.83
CA GLU A 237 -4.86 29.35 3.95
C GLU A 237 -6.30 29.81 3.66
N GLN A 238 -7.18 28.82 3.54
CA GLN A 238 -8.58 29.01 3.17
C GLN A 238 -9.48 28.51 4.30
N ASP A 239 -10.67 29.10 4.39
CA ASP A 239 -11.70 28.66 5.34
C ASP A 239 -12.12 27.21 5.09
N SER A 240 -12.06 26.75 3.83
CA SER A 240 -12.37 25.39 3.40
C SER A 240 -11.14 24.50 3.27
N VAL A 241 -11.23 23.26 3.74
CA VAL A 241 -10.19 22.23 3.55
C VAL A 241 -10.33 21.60 2.17
N GLY A 242 -9.26 21.63 1.38
CA GLY A 242 -9.19 21.02 0.06
C GLY A 242 -9.19 19.48 0.06
N PRO A 243 -9.26 18.85 -1.13
CA PRO A 243 -9.22 17.40 -1.23
C PRO A 243 -7.89 16.86 -0.70
N PRO A 244 -7.88 15.65 -0.12
CA PRO A 244 -6.65 15.05 0.38
C PRO A 244 -5.72 14.69 -0.80
N MET A 245 -4.42 14.74 -0.57
CA MET A 245 -3.43 14.23 -1.51
C MET A 245 -3.48 12.70 -1.60
N GLN A 246 -3.72 12.03 -0.46
CA GLN A 246 -3.61 10.59 -0.26
C GLN A 246 -4.81 9.78 -0.80
N TYR A 247 -5.92 10.45 -1.09
CA TYR A 247 -7.15 9.83 -1.59
C TYR A 247 -7.69 10.57 -2.81
N VAL A 248 -8.23 9.80 -3.75
CA VAL A 248 -9.12 10.31 -4.78
C VAL A 248 -10.52 10.37 -4.17
N VAL A 249 -11.11 11.57 -4.16
CA VAL A 249 -12.51 11.78 -3.78
C VAL A 249 -13.28 12.05 -5.06
N ASP A 250 -14.18 11.15 -5.43
CA ASP A 250 -15.01 11.31 -6.64
C ASP A 250 -16.24 12.20 -6.39
N GLU A 251 -17.01 12.46 -7.46
CA GLU A 251 -18.20 13.32 -7.42
C GLU A 251 -19.31 12.80 -6.48
N ASP A 252 -19.35 11.49 -6.25
CA ASP A 252 -20.28 10.83 -5.33
C ASP A 252 -19.79 10.85 -3.87
N GLY A 253 -18.60 11.43 -3.64
CA GLY A 253 -17.97 11.49 -2.34
C GLY A 253 -17.38 10.14 -1.89
N ASN A 254 -17.03 9.25 -2.82
CA ASN A 254 -16.31 8.03 -2.49
C ASN A 254 -14.80 8.31 -2.40
N TRP A 255 -14.18 7.84 -1.33
CA TRP A 255 -12.77 7.98 -1.06
C TRP A 255 -12.06 6.71 -1.48
N THR A 256 -11.08 6.86 -2.36
CA THR A 256 -10.25 5.77 -2.87
C THR A 256 -8.79 6.08 -2.60
N MET A 257 -8.14 5.26 -1.79
CA MET A 257 -6.71 5.39 -1.51
C MET A 257 -5.89 5.37 -2.81
N ASN A 258 -4.93 6.29 -2.91
CA ASN A 258 -3.96 6.31 -4.00
C ASN A 258 -2.53 6.04 -3.49
N CYS A 259 -1.57 6.00 -4.41
CA CYS A 259 -0.16 5.72 -4.09
C CYS A 259 0.47 6.76 -3.15
N LEU A 260 -0.03 8.00 -3.14
CA LEU A 260 0.45 9.08 -2.26
C LEU A 260 0.05 8.86 -0.80
N SER A 261 -0.84 7.91 -0.48
CA SER A 261 -1.09 7.51 0.91
C SER A 261 0.18 7.13 1.66
N CYS A 262 1.11 6.41 1.00
CA CYS A 262 2.41 6.07 1.57
C CYS A 262 3.55 6.97 1.04
N HIS A 263 3.44 7.46 -0.20
CA HIS A 263 4.51 8.20 -0.89
C HIS A 263 4.27 9.70 -1.05
N GLY A 264 3.28 10.25 -0.35
CA GLY A 264 3.00 11.68 -0.30
C GLY A 264 2.74 12.08 1.15
N GLY A 265 3.79 12.53 1.82
CA GLY A 265 3.74 13.07 3.17
C GLY A 265 3.84 14.59 3.22
N SER A 266 4.28 15.08 4.37
CA SER A 266 4.71 16.46 4.54
C SER A 266 6.18 16.51 4.93
N VAL A 267 6.89 17.50 4.41
CA VAL A 267 8.23 17.88 4.89
C VAL A 267 8.00 18.97 5.91
N TYR A 268 8.07 18.58 7.19
CA TYR A 268 7.90 19.47 8.35
C TYR A 268 6.66 20.39 8.27
N GLY A 269 5.52 19.81 7.90
CA GLY A 269 4.23 20.50 7.79
C GLY A 269 3.86 20.94 6.38
N THR A 270 4.81 21.03 5.45
CA THR A 270 4.52 21.37 4.04
C THR A 270 4.14 20.12 3.23
N PRO A 271 2.90 20.02 2.70
CA PRO A 271 2.50 18.91 1.83
C PRO A 271 3.45 18.76 0.64
N THR A 272 4.11 17.60 0.55
CA THR A 272 5.18 17.38 -0.43
C THR A 272 4.97 16.04 -1.13
N PRO A 273 4.39 16.04 -2.34
CA PRO A 273 4.26 14.84 -3.16
C PRO A 273 5.64 14.22 -3.43
N GLY A 274 5.77 12.93 -3.13
CA GLY A 274 7.03 12.21 -3.22
C GLY A 274 7.84 12.16 -1.93
N ALA A 275 7.50 12.94 -0.90
CA ALA A 275 8.02 12.70 0.45
C ALA A 275 7.36 11.43 1.04
N PRO A 276 8.10 10.60 1.79
CA PRO A 276 7.51 9.50 2.56
C PRO A 276 6.42 10.02 3.50
N ASN A 277 5.26 9.35 3.55
CA ASN A 277 4.22 9.70 4.51
C ASN A 277 4.50 9.06 5.88
N ASN A 278 5.51 9.59 6.57
CA ASN A 278 5.94 9.15 7.90
C ASN A 278 4.92 9.40 9.04
N ARG A 279 3.71 9.86 8.72
CA ARG A 279 2.59 10.01 9.66
C ARG A 279 1.40 9.12 9.36
N TYR A 280 1.39 8.43 8.23
CA TYR A 280 0.20 7.73 7.78
C TYR A 280 -0.24 6.66 8.79
N ALA A 281 -1.43 6.83 9.35
CA ALA A 281 -1.96 5.95 10.38
C ALA A 281 -2.91 4.89 9.79
N LEU A 282 -2.50 4.23 8.70
CA LEU A 282 -3.34 3.32 7.89
C LEU A 282 -4.13 2.30 8.73
N GLN A 283 -3.46 1.62 9.66
CA GLN A 283 -4.10 0.63 10.53
C GLN A 283 -5.16 1.28 11.43
N THR A 284 -4.85 2.42 12.05
CA THR A 284 -5.78 3.13 12.92
C THR A 284 -6.97 3.69 12.15
N LEU A 285 -6.72 4.33 10.99
CA LEU A 285 -7.77 4.81 10.09
C LEU A 285 -8.71 3.67 9.70
N THR A 286 -8.18 2.52 9.30
CA THR A 286 -9.01 1.37 8.90
C THR A 286 -9.84 0.84 10.06
N GLU A 287 -9.29 0.76 11.28
CA GLU A 287 -10.02 0.33 12.47
C GLU A 287 -11.14 1.31 12.88
N GLU A 288 -10.88 2.62 12.77
CA GLU A 288 -11.84 3.68 13.11
C GLU A 288 -12.92 3.83 12.01
N VAL A 289 -12.57 3.63 10.73
CA VAL A 289 -13.53 3.47 9.62
C VAL A 289 -14.44 2.27 9.87
N ARG A 290 -13.88 1.12 10.26
CA ARG A 290 -14.67 -0.09 10.59
C ARG A 290 -15.66 0.19 11.72
N SER A 291 -15.19 0.80 12.81
CA SER A 291 -16.04 1.19 13.95
C SER A 291 -17.16 2.14 13.52
N THR A 292 -16.84 3.12 12.68
CA THR A 292 -17.81 4.10 12.16
C THR A 292 -18.85 3.45 11.26
N LYS A 293 -18.43 2.57 10.33
CA LYS A 293 -19.35 1.81 9.48
C LYS A 293 -20.31 0.95 10.29
N PHE A 294 -19.84 0.30 11.36
CA PHE A 294 -20.72 -0.41 12.28
C PHE A 294 -21.77 0.50 12.93
N ARG A 295 -21.37 1.68 13.42
CA ARG A 295 -22.30 2.67 13.99
C ARG A 295 -23.34 3.15 12.97
N LEU A 296 -22.91 3.38 11.72
CA LEU A 296 -23.78 3.85 10.63
C LEU A 296 -24.59 2.73 9.97
N GLY A 297 -24.43 1.46 10.37
CA GLY A 297 -25.09 0.32 9.71
C GLY A 297 -24.63 0.07 8.27
N LYS A 298 -23.40 0.47 7.93
CA LYS A 298 -22.80 0.31 6.60
C LYS A 298 -22.00 -1.00 6.50
N PRO A 299 -21.94 -1.63 5.29
CA PRO A 299 -21.14 -2.83 5.09
C PRO A 299 -19.64 -2.53 5.19
N LEU A 300 -18.89 -3.50 5.70
CA LEU A 300 -17.42 -3.43 5.73
C LEU A 300 -16.83 -3.66 4.34
N GLY A 301 -15.80 -2.89 4.01
CA GLY A 301 -15.02 -3.04 2.79
C GLY A 301 -13.90 -4.06 2.90
N ARG A 302 -13.16 -4.22 1.79
CA ARG A 302 -12.01 -5.13 1.68
C ARG A 302 -10.91 -4.83 2.72
N MET A 303 -10.68 -3.55 3.04
CA MET A 303 -9.59 -3.16 3.94
C MET A 303 -9.91 -3.48 5.40
N GLU A 304 -11.13 -3.20 5.84
CA GLU A 304 -11.61 -3.50 7.20
C GLU A 304 -11.67 -5.00 7.49
N LEU A 305 -11.97 -5.81 6.47
CA LEU A 305 -11.97 -7.28 6.57
C LEU A 305 -10.54 -7.84 6.47
N GLY A 306 -9.74 -7.38 5.51
CA GLY A 306 -8.36 -7.83 5.33
C GLY A 306 -7.46 -7.51 6.53
N SER A 307 -7.66 -6.34 7.15
CA SER A 307 -6.90 -5.90 8.34
C SER A 307 -7.14 -6.73 9.60
N LEU A 308 -8.16 -7.61 9.62
CA LEU A 308 -8.39 -8.57 10.71
C LEU A 308 -7.40 -9.74 10.69
N VAL A 309 -6.81 -10.04 9.52
CA VAL A 309 -5.92 -11.18 9.32
C VAL A 309 -4.51 -10.77 8.91
N ILE A 310 -4.36 -9.61 8.25
CA ILE A 310 -3.07 -9.06 7.84
C ILE A 310 -2.95 -7.64 8.40
N PRO A 311 -1.99 -7.36 9.31
CA PRO A 311 -1.78 -6.01 9.80
C PRO A 311 -1.35 -5.09 8.66
N LEU A 312 -1.89 -3.87 8.61
CA LEU A 312 -1.56 -2.82 7.63
C LEU A 312 -0.31 -2.02 8.00
N GLY A 313 0.02 -2.00 9.28
CA GLY A 313 1.20 -1.38 9.86
C GLY A 313 1.09 -1.46 11.38
N THR A 314 2.23 -1.47 12.08
CA THR A 314 2.26 -1.53 13.54
C THR A 314 2.71 -0.21 14.19
N THR A 315 3.29 0.70 13.42
CA THR A 315 3.61 2.09 13.82
C THR A 315 3.15 3.05 12.72
N ASN A 316 2.71 4.25 13.10
CA ASN A 316 2.34 5.30 12.14
C ASN A 316 3.54 5.63 11.24
N GLY A 317 3.29 5.85 9.96
CA GLY A 317 4.33 6.16 8.98
C GLY A 317 5.00 4.95 8.33
N THR A 318 4.83 3.76 8.90
CA THR A 318 5.33 2.50 8.31
C THR A 318 4.19 1.58 7.97
N THR A 319 4.33 0.78 6.91
CA THR A 319 3.26 -0.11 6.44
C THR A 319 3.77 -1.49 6.07
N ASN A 320 2.88 -2.47 6.10
CA ASN A 320 3.15 -3.83 5.65
C ASN A 320 2.94 -3.97 4.13
N ALA A 321 3.17 -2.90 3.36
CA ALA A 321 2.81 -2.79 1.95
C ALA A 321 3.45 -3.89 1.09
N VAL A 322 4.68 -4.27 1.39
CA VAL A 322 5.39 -5.35 0.69
C VAL A 322 4.61 -6.66 0.76
N VAL A 323 4.05 -6.99 1.93
CA VAL A 323 3.27 -8.21 2.12
C VAL A 323 1.93 -8.17 1.36
N PHE A 324 1.30 -7.00 1.23
CA PHE A 324 0.14 -6.86 0.34
C PHE A 324 0.52 -7.14 -1.12
N GLY A 325 1.65 -6.62 -1.58
CA GLY A 325 2.15 -6.90 -2.93
C GLY A 325 2.38 -8.39 -3.17
N MET A 326 2.96 -9.10 -2.20
CA MET A 326 3.15 -10.55 -2.27
C MET A 326 1.82 -11.31 -2.31
N GLY A 327 0.89 -10.96 -1.42
CA GLY A 327 -0.44 -11.59 -1.36
C GLY A 327 -1.26 -11.36 -2.62
N LEU A 328 -1.25 -10.15 -3.16
CA LEU A 328 -1.95 -9.83 -4.41
C LEU A 328 -1.33 -10.57 -5.60
N MET A 329 0.01 -10.61 -5.67
CA MET A 329 0.70 -11.32 -6.75
C MET A 329 0.49 -12.83 -6.67
N HIS A 330 0.32 -13.42 -5.49
CA HIS A 330 0.08 -14.86 -5.31
C HIS A 330 -1.07 -15.41 -6.18
N TYR A 331 -2.15 -14.64 -6.29
CA TYR A 331 -3.37 -14.99 -7.04
C TYR A 331 -3.33 -14.60 -8.52
N ARG A 332 -2.16 -14.28 -9.07
CA ARG A 332 -1.97 -13.92 -10.49
C ARG A 332 -1.15 -14.95 -11.25
N ASP A 333 -1.46 -15.15 -12.53
CA ASP A 333 -0.55 -15.80 -13.48
C ASP A 333 0.39 -14.79 -14.16
N SER A 334 1.20 -15.23 -15.12
CA SER A 334 2.15 -14.36 -15.85
C SER A 334 1.48 -13.26 -16.67
N GLN A 335 0.22 -13.43 -17.07
CA GLN A 335 -0.54 -12.44 -17.85
C GLN A 335 -1.52 -11.63 -16.98
N LEU A 336 -1.37 -11.73 -15.66
CA LEU A 336 -2.15 -11.07 -14.61
C LEU A 336 -3.60 -11.52 -14.53
N ASN A 337 -3.94 -12.70 -15.09
CA ASN A 337 -5.25 -13.32 -14.84
C ASN A 337 -5.36 -13.74 -13.37
N LEU A 338 -6.58 -13.66 -12.82
CA LEU A 338 -6.85 -14.24 -11.52
C LEU A 338 -6.81 -15.76 -11.58
N VAL A 339 -6.06 -16.36 -10.67
CA VAL A 339 -5.98 -17.81 -10.49
C VAL A 339 -6.38 -18.18 -9.08
N GLN A 340 -7.15 -19.26 -8.96
CA GLN A 340 -7.46 -19.83 -7.65
C GLN A 340 -6.24 -20.56 -7.10
N LYS A 341 -5.76 -20.12 -5.94
CA LYS A 341 -4.68 -20.78 -5.21
C LYS A 341 -5.06 -20.92 -3.74
N THR A 342 -4.43 -21.87 -3.06
CA THR A 342 -4.51 -21.97 -1.60
C THR A 342 -3.92 -20.71 -0.97
N PRO A 343 -4.57 -20.14 0.07
CA PRO A 343 -3.98 -19.04 0.84
C PRO A 343 -2.59 -19.38 1.34
N GLN A 344 -1.70 -18.39 1.30
CA GLN A 344 -0.33 -18.50 1.79
C GLN A 344 -0.12 -17.52 2.94
N THR A 345 0.68 -17.92 3.93
CA THR A 345 1.14 -17.05 5.01
C THR A 345 2.41 -16.32 4.58
N PHE A 346 2.54 -15.07 5.02
CA PHE A 346 3.69 -14.22 4.74
C PHE A 346 4.28 -13.69 6.05
N VAL A 347 5.57 -13.44 6.07
CA VAL A 347 6.25 -12.82 7.21
C VAL A 347 5.91 -11.33 7.23
N HIS A 348 5.11 -10.89 8.20
CA HIS A 348 4.74 -9.49 8.35
C HIS A 348 5.90 -8.64 8.84
N HIS A 349 6.14 -7.51 8.16
CA HIS A 349 7.19 -6.57 8.48
C HIS A 349 6.81 -5.18 7.97
N ASP A 350 7.04 -4.19 8.80
CA ASP A 350 6.74 -2.79 8.47
C ASP A 350 7.90 -2.19 7.66
N MET A 351 7.55 -1.38 6.67
CA MET A 351 8.49 -0.66 5.82
C MET A 351 8.14 0.82 5.81
N ASP A 352 9.15 1.66 5.82
CA ASP A 352 9.02 3.05 5.43
C ASP A 352 9.06 3.17 3.90
N ALA A 353 8.35 4.17 3.37
CA ALA A 353 8.30 4.42 1.94
C ALA A 353 9.58 5.16 1.50
N PRO A 354 10.27 4.76 0.42
CA PRO A 354 11.38 5.55 -0.07
C PRO A 354 10.91 6.89 -0.66
N PRO A 355 11.70 7.98 -0.54
CA PRO A 355 11.41 9.24 -1.21
C PRO A 355 11.37 9.07 -2.73
N TRP A 356 10.29 9.51 -3.37
CA TRP A 356 10.15 9.39 -4.82
C TRP A 356 11.03 10.37 -5.60
N TRP A 357 11.52 11.44 -4.97
CA TRP A 357 12.55 12.26 -5.61
C TRP A 357 13.88 11.52 -5.79
N HIS A 358 14.04 10.27 -5.32
CA HIS A 358 15.17 9.41 -5.73
C HIS A 358 14.93 8.69 -7.06
N PHE A 359 13.67 8.65 -7.54
CA PHE A 359 13.27 7.85 -8.70
C PHE A 359 14.04 8.24 -9.97
N TYR A 360 14.38 9.52 -10.15
CA TYR A 360 15.12 9.97 -11.33
C TYR A 360 16.53 9.36 -11.41
N LYS A 361 17.23 9.18 -10.27
CA LYS A 361 18.58 8.59 -10.18
C LYS A 361 18.58 7.06 -10.17
N ARG A 362 17.59 6.43 -9.54
CA ARG A 362 17.64 4.97 -9.30
C ARG A 362 17.38 4.16 -10.58
N PRO A 363 18.24 3.20 -10.97
CA PRO A 363 17.99 2.32 -12.11
C PRO A 363 17.08 1.12 -11.76
N TYR A 364 16.90 0.81 -10.48
CA TYR A 364 16.07 -0.27 -9.97
C TYR A 364 15.12 0.22 -8.86
N LEU A 365 13.98 -0.45 -8.72
CA LEU A 365 12.95 -0.23 -7.71
C LEU A 365 13.20 -1.09 -6.47
N TYR A 366 12.53 -0.72 -5.38
CA TYR A 366 12.56 -1.38 -4.07
C TYR A 366 13.93 -1.35 -3.39
N ILE A 367 13.97 -1.67 -2.09
CA ILE A 367 15.20 -1.57 -1.29
C ILE A 367 16.29 -2.55 -1.74
N ASP A 368 15.90 -3.75 -2.14
CA ASP A 368 16.79 -4.82 -2.61
C ASP A 368 17.10 -4.70 -4.11
N GLY A 369 16.64 -3.62 -4.77
CA GLY A 369 16.94 -3.36 -6.17
C GLY A 369 16.46 -4.45 -7.13
N PHE A 370 15.48 -5.26 -6.73
CA PHE A 370 15.21 -6.51 -7.44
C PHE A 370 14.56 -6.30 -8.80
N ALA A 371 13.83 -5.20 -9.01
CA ALA A 371 13.10 -4.92 -10.25
C ALA A 371 13.71 -3.72 -10.97
N GLN A 372 14.09 -3.87 -12.24
CA GLN A 372 14.55 -2.74 -13.04
C GLN A 372 13.45 -1.67 -13.15
N LYS A 373 13.85 -0.39 -13.08
CA LYS A 373 12.94 0.75 -13.17
C LYS A 373 12.13 0.72 -14.47
N GLY A 374 10.81 0.83 -14.35
CA GLY A 374 9.86 0.86 -15.46
C GLY A 374 8.47 1.32 -14.99
N HIS A 375 7.55 1.56 -15.93
CA HIS A 375 6.20 2.02 -15.62
C HIS A 375 5.26 0.90 -15.16
N ARG A 376 5.42 -0.33 -15.69
CA ARG A 376 4.51 -1.44 -15.38
C ARG A 376 4.58 -1.88 -13.91
N GLY A 377 5.78 -1.97 -13.34
CA GLY A 377 5.97 -2.34 -11.93
C GLY A 377 5.29 -1.39 -10.93
N LEU A 378 5.05 -0.14 -11.32
CA LEU A 378 4.33 0.85 -10.48
C LEU A 378 2.86 0.48 -10.25
N MET A 379 2.30 -0.46 -11.03
CA MET A 379 0.91 -0.91 -10.93
C MET A 379 0.71 -2.05 -9.91
N GLN A 380 1.76 -2.53 -9.23
CA GLN A 380 1.67 -3.72 -8.38
C GLN A 380 0.55 -3.64 -7.33
N PHE A 381 0.29 -2.46 -6.76
CA PHE A 381 -0.75 -2.27 -5.75
C PHE A 381 -2.17 -2.18 -6.32
N THR A 382 -2.34 -2.17 -7.63
CA THR A 382 -3.65 -2.27 -8.29
C THR A 382 -4.06 -3.71 -8.58
N LEU A 383 -3.28 -4.71 -8.10
CA LEU A 383 -3.54 -6.14 -8.27
C LEU A 383 -4.79 -6.70 -7.57
N VAL A 384 -5.68 -5.84 -7.08
CA VAL A 384 -6.94 -6.22 -6.44
C VAL A 384 -7.81 -7.07 -7.38
N PRO A 385 -8.60 -8.03 -6.86
CA PRO A 385 -9.37 -8.96 -7.69
C PRO A 385 -10.30 -8.30 -8.71
N GLU A 386 -10.79 -7.10 -8.41
CA GLU A 386 -11.67 -6.32 -9.28
C GLU A 386 -10.96 -5.88 -10.58
N ASN A 387 -9.63 -5.76 -10.56
CA ASN A 387 -8.82 -5.41 -11.72
C ASN A 387 -8.37 -6.68 -12.46
N GLY A 388 -9.01 -6.94 -13.60
CA GLY A 388 -8.65 -8.01 -14.54
C GLY A 388 -7.40 -7.69 -15.39
N PRO A 389 -6.95 -8.63 -16.23
CA PRO A 389 -5.78 -8.43 -17.11
C PRO A 389 -5.92 -7.25 -18.08
N ASP A 390 -7.12 -6.93 -18.54
CA ASP A 390 -7.38 -5.82 -19.48
C ASP A 390 -7.15 -4.46 -18.83
N PHE A 391 -7.48 -4.31 -17.54
CA PHE A 391 -7.20 -3.10 -16.77
C PHE A 391 -5.73 -2.66 -16.91
N TYR A 392 -4.78 -3.59 -16.79
CA TYR A 392 -3.35 -3.25 -16.87
C TYR A 392 -2.92 -2.78 -18.26
N ARG A 393 -3.50 -3.39 -19.30
CA ARG A 393 -3.22 -3.03 -20.70
C ARG A 393 -3.80 -1.67 -21.04
N GLU A 394 -5.03 -1.39 -20.57
CA GLU A 394 -5.71 -0.11 -20.77
C GLU A 394 -5.03 1.04 -20.02
N HIS A 395 -4.48 0.77 -18.83
CA HIS A 395 -3.83 1.77 -17.99
C HIS A 395 -2.31 1.84 -18.20
N GLU A 396 -1.75 1.13 -19.17
CA GLU A 396 -0.30 1.15 -19.40
C GLU A 396 0.20 2.57 -19.73
N ASN A 397 -0.55 3.32 -20.56
CA ASN A 397 -0.21 4.71 -20.90
C ASN A 397 -0.36 5.66 -19.70
N ASP A 398 -1.35 5.45 -18.85
CA ASP A 398 -1.50 6.23 -17.61
C ASP A 398 -0.24 6.08 -16.74
N PHE A 399 0.27 4.86 -16.62
CA PHE A 399 1.48 4.61 -15.83
C PHE A 399 2.77 5.06 -16.52
N ARG A 400 2.79 5.23 -17.85
CA ARG A 400 3.87 5.97 -18.53
C ARG A 400 3.87 7.45 -18.12
N ASN A 401 2.69 8.05 -17.96
CA ASN A 401 2.57 9.41 -17.45
C ASN A 401 2.96 9.49 -15.97
N VAL A 402 2.54 8.53 -15.14
CA VAL A 402 3.00 8.43 -13.74
C VAL A 402 4.52 8.31 -13.68
N PHE A 403 5.14 7.48 -14.54
CA PHE A 403 6.58 7.36 -14.62
C PHE A 403 7.26 8.70 -14.96
N ALA A 404 6.72 9.47 -15.91
CA ALA A 404 7.22 10.80 -16.25
C ALA A 404 7.12 11.75 -15.05
N PHE A 405 5.97 11.76 -14.36
CA PHE A 405 5.79 12.52 -13.12
C PHE A 405 6.83 12.15 -12.06
N LEU A 406 7.00 10.86 -11.73
CA LEU A 406 7.99 10.44 -10.74
C LEU A 406 9.43 10.83 -11.14
N SER A 407 9.74 10.79 -12.44
CA SER A 407 11.07 11.18 -12.96
C SER A 407 11.33 12.69 -12.87
N SER A 408 10.25 13.50 -12.84
CA SER A 408 10.32 14.96 -12.73
C SER A 408 10.54 15.47 -11.30
N LEU A 409 10.33 14.63 -10.29
CA LEU A 409 10.47 15.03 -8.89
C LEU A 409 11.92 15.34 -8.52
N ARG A 410 12.12 16.41 -7.74
CA ARG A 410 13.39 16.78 -7.12
C ARG A 410 13.18 17.01 -5.63
N ALA A 411 14.24 16.77 -4.86
CA ALA A 411 14.24 17.00 -3.43
C ALA A 411 14.00 18.49 -3.10
N PRO A 412 13.32 18.81 -1.98
CA PRO A 412 13.30 20.17 -1.47
C PRO A 412 14.69 20.58 -1.00
N LYS A 413 15.07 21.85 -1.24
CA LYS A 413 16.30 22.40 -0.70
C LYS A 413 16.13 22.65 0.80
N TYR A 414 17.18 22.40 1.56
CA TYR A 414 17.22 22.77 2.97
C TYR A 414 17.08 24.30 3.11
N ASP A 415 16.19 24.73 4.00
CA ASP A 415 15.84 26.14 4.18
C ASP A 415 16.58 26.82 5.34
N GLY A 416 17.37 26.04 6.10
CA GLY A 416 18.06 26.50 7.28
C GLY A 416 19.45 27.07 7.00
N PRO A 417 20.09 27.62 8.04
CA PRO A 417 21.48 28.03 7.94
C PRO A 417 22.39 26.82 7.69
N ILE A 418 23.40 27.02 6.86
CA ILE A 418 24.47 26.06 6.56
C ILE A 418 25.80 26.75 6.87
N ASP A 419 26.64 26.09 7.65
CA ASP A 419 28.05 26.47 7.80
C ASP A 419 28.82 25.95 6.59
N GLU A 420 29.09 26.83 5.62
CA GLU A 420 29.68 26.47 4.32
C GLU A 420 31.10 25.88 4.45
N ASP A 421 31.93 26.40 5.37
CA ASP A 421 33.29 25.90 5.57
C ASP A 421 33.27 24.48 6.18
N LEU A 422 32.34 24.25 7.12
CA LEU A 422 32.12 22.95 7.71
C LEU A 422 31.50 21.96 6.73
N ALA A 423 30.54 22.40 5.91
CA ALA A 423 29.93 21.60 4.85
C ALA A 423 30.95 21.20 3.78
N GLU A 424 31.86 22.09 3.39
CA GLU A 424 32.93 21.77 2.43
C GLU A 424 33.92 20.75 3.02
N THR A 425 34.24 20.88 4.31
CA THR A 425 35.02 19.85 5.02
C THR A 425 34.27 18.50 5.01
N GLY A 426 32.97 18.53 5.29
CA GLY A 426 32.08 17.37 5.24
C GLY A 426 32.01 16.73 3.87
N ARG A 427 31.99 17.53 2.79
CA ARG A 427 31.99 17.05 1.40
C ARG A 427 33.24 16.23 1.09
N HIS A 428 34.40 16.69 1.52
CA HIS A 428 35.66 15.96 1.34
C HIS A 428 35.68 14.64 2.10
N LEU A 429 35.22 14.63 3.36
CA LEU A 429 35.10 13.41 4.16
C LEU A 429 34.11 12.43 3.54
N PHE A 430 32.92 12.91 3.16
CA PHE A 430 31.89 12.12 2.49
C PHE A 430 32.40 11.49 1.19
N ALA A 431 33.19 12.23 0.40
CA ALA A 431 33.79 11.71 -0.82
C ALA A 431 34.74 10.54 -0.54
N GLN A 432 35.45 10.55 0.58
CA GLN A 432 36.40 9.50 0.97
C GLN A 432 35.73 8.28 1.60
N THR A 433 34.62 8.46 2.32
CA THR A 433 34.03 7.39 3.16
C THR A 433 32.66 6.89 2.69
N CYS A 434 31.79 7.78 2.22
CA CYS A 434 30.38 7.46 1.92
C CYS A 434 30.11 7.26 0.42
N SER A 435 30.84 7.97 -0.44
CA SER A 435 30.51 8.10 -1.87
C SER A 435 30.58 6.79 -2.65
N ARG A 436 31.36 5.81 -2.18
CA ARG A 436 31.44 4.47 -2.80
C ARG A 436 30.07 3.80 -2.89
N CYS A 437 29.23 3.99 -1.89
CA CYS A 437 27.89 3.39 -1.84
C CYS A 437 26.81 4.37 -2.28
N HIS A 438 26.87 5.61 -1.77
CA HIS A 438 25.82 6.61 -1.97
C HIS A 438 26.00 7.48 -3.23
N GLY A 439 27.14 7.39 -3.89
CA GLY A 439 27.46 8.21 -5.06
C GLY A 439 28.03 9.58 -4.74
N THR A 440 28.16 10.40 -5.77
CA THR A 440 28.65 11.79 -5.71
C THR A 440 27.53 12.78 -5.99
N TYR A 441 27.73 14.03 -5.58
CA TYR A 441 26.73 15.10 -5.67
C TYR A 441 27.41 16.40 -6.15
N GLY A 442 26.65 17.27 -6.81
CA GLY A 442 27.13 18.52 -7.40
C GLY A 442 26.16 19.06 -8.45
N ASP A 443 26.48 20.23 -9.01
CA ASP A 443 25.64 20.93 -10.00
C ASP A 443 25.43 20.13 -11.30
N ASP A 444 26.32 19.19 -11.61
CA ASP A 444 26.20 18.27 -12.74
C ASP A 444 25.27 17.07 -12.45
N GLY A 445 24.68 17.01 -11.25
CA GLY A 445 23.83 15.92 -10.77
C GLY A 445 24.59 14.76 -10.13
N GLY A 446 25.93 14.74 -10.22
CA GLY A 446 26.80 13.72 -9.69
C GLY A 446 26.62 12.33 -10.32
N SER A 447 27.07 11.29 -9.62
CA SER A 447 27.00 9.89 -10.07
C SER A 447 26.37 9.02 -8.99
N TYR A 448 25.54 8.04 -9.36
CA TYR A 448 24.92 7.11 -8.42
C TYR A 448 25.24 5.66 -8.81
N PRO A 449 26.02 4.91 -7.99
CA PRO A 449 26.51 3.58 -8.35
C PRO A 449 25.43 2.50 -8.24
N ASN A 450 24.32 2.77 -7.52
CA ASN A 450 23.32 1.77 -7.17
C ASN A 450 23.95 0.55 -6.47
N GLN A 451 24.83 0.82 -5.51
CA GLN A 451 25.60 -0.21 -4.81
C GLN A 451 24.67 -1.04 -3.92
N MET A 452 24.64 -2.35 -4.17
CA MET A 452 24.07 -3.32 -3.24
C MET A 452 25.12 -3.69 -2.20
N VAL A 453 24.77 -3.54 -0.94
CA VAL A 453 25.57 -3.99 0.19
C VAL A 453 24.94 -5.28 0.70
N SER A 454 25.75 -6.33 0.89
CA SER A 454 25.24 -7.61 1.37
C SER A 454 24.59 -7.47 2.74
N ILE A 455 23.61 -8.32 3.07
CA ILE A 455 22.88 -8.20 4.33
C ILE A 455 23.81 -8.35 5.55
N ASP A 456 24.80 -9.24 5.45
CA ASP A 456 25.80 -9.49 6.49
C ASP A 456 26.76 -8.30 6.68
N GLU A 457 27.09 -7.58 5.61
CA GLU A 457 27.96 -6.40 5.66
C GLU A 457 27.22 -5.16 6.14
N ILE A 458 26.00 -4.91 5.66
CA ILE A 458 25.23 -3.73 6.08
C ILE A 458 24.71 -3.87 7.51
N GLY A 459 24.41 -5.08 8.00
CA GLY A 459 24.00 -5.35 9.38
C GLY A 459 22.65 -4.77 9.83
N THR A 460 21.90 -4.14 8.91
CA THR A 460 20.54 -3.63 9.16
C THR A 460 19.52 -4.77 9.26
N ASP A 461 18.31 -4.47 9.75
CA ASP A 461 17.26 -5.49 9.98
C ASP A 461 17.06 -6.42 8.77
N PRO A 462 17.24 -7.75 8.91
CA PRO A 462 17.21 -8.67 7.78
C PRO A 462 15.81 -9.17 7.42
N VAL A 463 14.77 -8.86 8.21
CA VAL A 463 13.45 -9.47 8.05
C VAL A 463 12.88 -9.20 6.66
N ARG A 464 13.01 -7.98 6.14
CA ARG A 464 12.55 -7.65 4.78
C ARG A 464 13.33 -8.43 3.72
N PHE A 465 14.60 -8.72 3.93
CA PHE A 465 15.42 -9.45 2.98
C PHE A 465 14.98 -10.92 2.92
N GLU A 466 14.83 -11.55 4.09
CA GLU A 466 14.47 -12.97 4.25
C GLU A 466 13.01 -13.25 3.89
N ALA A 467 12.10 -12.29 4.08
CA ALA A 467 10.68 -12.47 3.85
C ALA A 467 10.30 -12.70 2.37
N LEU A 468 11.16 -12.29 1.42
CA LEU A 468 10.87 -12.42 -0.01
C LEU A 468 11.64 -13.61 -0.60
N PRO A 469 10.95 -14.69 -0.99
CA PRO A 469 11.60 -15.83 -1.61
C PRO A 469 11.95 -15.55 -3.08
N SER A 470 12.99 -16.20 -3.56
CA SER A 470 13.43 -16.18 -4.97
C SER A 470 12.29 -16.57 -5.93
N GLU A 471 11.48 -17.56 -5.58
CA GLU A 471 10.32 -17.96 -6.41
C GLU A 471 9.33 -16.81 -6.62
N GLY A 472 9.08 -15.99 -5.58
CA GLY A 472 8.20 -14.82 -5.69
C GLY A 472 8.77 -13.76 -6.64
N ARG A 473 10.10 -13.54 -6.61
CA ARG A 473 10.78 -12.62 -7.53
C ARG A 473 10.83 -13.17 -8.96
N GLN A 474 11.04 -14.48 -9.13
CA GLN A 474 10.96 -15.13 -10.44
C GLN A 474 9.56 -14.98 -11.03
N LYS A 475 8.52 -15.14 -10.22
CA LYS A 475 7.14 -14.92 -10.65
C LYS A 475 6.91 -13.49 -11.15
N TYR A 476 7.50 -12.48 -10.50
CA TYR A 476 7.50 -11.11 -11.02
C TYR A 476 8.21 -11.02 -12.38
N ALA A 477 9.42 -11.60 -12.47
CA ALA A 477 10.23 -11.62 -13.69
C ALA A 477 9.51 -12.25 -14.90
N ASP A 478 8.73 -13.30 -14.65
CA ASP A 478 7.98 -14.03 -15.68
C ASP A 478 6.64 -13.37 -16.01
N SER A 479 6.25 -12.33 -15.28
CA SER A 479 4.96 -11.67 -15.45
C SER A 479 5.02 -10.50 -16.43
N TRP A 480 3.84 -10.05 -16.86
CA TRP A 480 3.64 -8.87 -17.69
C TRP A 480 4.33 -7.61 -17.14
N PHE A 481 4.55 -7.52 -15.82
CA PHE A 481 5.28 -6.38 -15.23
C PHE A 481 6.71 -6.25 -15.73
N ALA A 482 7.39 -7.37 -15.95
CA ALA A 482 8.75 -7.35 -16.49
C ALA A 482 8.78 -7.53 -18.01
N GLU A 483 7.77 -8.16 -18.62
CA GLU A 483 7.70 -8.32 -20.07
C GLU A 483 7.68 -6.96 -20.80
N LEU A 484 8.52 -6.76 -21.81
CA LEU A 484 8.48 -5.59 -22.71
C LEU A 484 7.98 -5.99 -24.12
N GLY A 485 7.99 -7.28 -24.41
CA GLY A 485 7.54 -7.91 -25.65
C GLY A 485 8.10 -9.33 -25.75
N PRO A 486 7.75 -10.09 -26.80
CA PRO A 486 8.24 -11.46 -26.97
C PRO A 486 9.77 -11.55 -26.93
N GLY A 487 10.31 -12.27 -25.95
CA GLY A 487 11.76 -12.46 -25.77
C GLY A 487 12.52 -11.24 -25.22
N ASN A 488 11.83 -10.18 -24.81
CA ASN A 488 12.42 -8.99 -24.21
C ASN A 488 11.74 -8.65 -22.89
N SER A 489 12.51 -8.51 -21.81
CA SER A 489 11.98 -8.22 -20.49
C SER A 489 12.94 -7.33 -19.70
N GLN A 490 12.38 -6.52 -18.82
CA GLN A 490 13.12 -5.79 -17.80
C GLN A 490 13.89 -6.78 -16.93
N LYS A 491 15.10 -6.40 -16.55
CA LYS A 491 15.95 -7.21 -15.67
C LYS A 491 15.30 -7.34 -14.30
N THR A 492 15.27 -8.55 -13.79
CA THR A 492 14.85 -8.85 -12.42
C THR A 492 15.97 -9.63 -11.73
N LEU A 493 16.46 -9.10 -10.61
CA LEU A 493 17.42 -9.78 -9.75
C LEU A 493 16.66 -10.69 -8.78
N VAL A 494 16.64 -11.97 -9.10
CA VAL A 494 15.83 -12.97 -8.38
C VAL A 494 16.43 -13.37 -7.03
N ASN A 495 17.74 -13.23 -6.89
CA ASN A 495 18.49 -13.52 -5.66
C ASN A 495 19.36 -12.31 -5.29
N PRO A 496 18.77 -11.20 -4.78
CA PRO A 496 19.58 -10.13 -4.22
C PRO A 496 20.36 -10.62 -3.01
N GLU A 497 21.48 -9.97 -2.70
CA GLU A 497 22.35 -10.34 -1.57
C GLU A 497 22.17 -9.43 -0.34
N GLY A 498 21.44 -8.33 -0.49
CA GLY A 498 21.15 -7.41 0.59
C GLY A 498 20.38 -6.18 0.11
N TYR A 499 20.78 -5.00 0.58
CA TYR A 499 20.08 -3.74 0.33
C TYR A 499 20.90 -2.75 -0.47
N VAL A 500 20.22 -1.98 -1.31
CA VAL A 500 20.82 -0.93 -2.12
C VAL A 500 20.93 0.34 -1.29
N ALA A 501 22.14 0.90 -1.21
CA ALA A 501 22.36 2.22 -0.62
C ALA A 501 21.60 3.28 -1.45
N PRO A 502 20.64 4.03 -0.88
CA PRO A 502 19.85 4.99 -1.65
C PRO A 502 20.68 6.23 -2.01
N PRO A 503 20.29 6.99 -3.06
CA PRO A 503 20.73 8.38 -3.21
C PRO A 503 20.37 9.19 -1.95
N LEU A 504 21.15 10.21 -1.65
CA LEU A 504 20.99 11.08 -0.48
C LEU A 504 20.44 12.47 -0.83
N ASP A 505 20.01 12.69 -2.07
CA ASP A 505 19.27 13.89 -2.46
C ASP A 505 18.11 14.11 -1.48
N GLY A 506 18.02 15.30 -0.87
CA GLY A 506 16.97 15.64 0.09
C GLY A 506 16.96 14.79 1.36
N VAL A 507 18.07 14.17 1.75
CA VAL A 507 18.10 13.25 2.90
C VAL A 507 17.67 13.95 4.21
N TRP A 508 17.91 15.26 4.32
CA TRP A 508 17.44 16.08 5.45
C TRP A 508 15.90 16.10 5.60
N ALA A 509 15.17 15.90 4.49
CA ALA A 509 13.71 16.06 4.39
C ALA A 509 12.93 14.74 4.51
N SER A 510 13.62 13.60 4.68
CA SER A 510 12.99 12.28 4.71
C SER A 510 13.26 11.43 5.96
N PRO A 511 13.28 12.00 7.19
CA PRO A 511 13.24 11.15 8.38
C PRO A 511 11.90 10.39 8.48
N PRO A 512 11.87 9.25 9.17
CA PRO A 512 13.01 8.57 9.78
C PRO A 512 13.86 7.82 8.72
N TYR A 513 15.03 7.34 9.14
CA TYR A 513 16.02 6.69 8.29
C TYR A 513 16.00 5.17 8.47
N PHE A 514 16.68 4.51 7.52
CA PHE A 514 16.61 3.09 7.23
C PHE A 514 15.25 2.66 6.69
N HIS A 515 15.23 1.46 6.12
CA HIS A 515 14.08 0.98 5.36
C HIS A 515 12.84 0.66 6.17
N ASN A 516 13.02 0.47 7.47
CA ASN A 516 11.96 0.22 8.44
C ASN A 516 11.64 1.48 9.27
N GLY A 517 12.26 2.63 8.96
CA GLY A 517 12.02 3.90 9.63
C GLY A 517 12.44 3.92 11.10
N SER A 518 13.49 3.17 11.47
CA SER A 518 13.89 2.94 12.87
C SER A 518 14.77 4.04 13.47
N VAL A 519 15.44 4.84 12.65
CA VAL A 519 16.42 5.85 13.11
C VAL A 519 15.87 7.27 12.89
N PRO A 520 15.61 8.08 13.92
CA PRO A 520 14.81 9.29 13.77
C PRO A 520 15.53 10.52 13.18
N THR A 521 16.87 10.56 13.24
CA THR A 521 17.66 11.72 12.76
C THR A 521 18.95 11.27 12.07
N LEU A 522 19.52 12.09 11.19
CA LEU A 522 20.81 11.80 10.55
C LEU A 522 21.94 11.75 11.57
N TRP A 523 21.87 12.56 12.62
CA TRP A 523 22.80 12.45 13.73
C TRP A 523 22.79 11.03 14.33
N HIS A 524 21.63 10.41 14.56
CA HIS A 524 21.57 9.02 15.05
C HIS A 524 22.03 7.99 13.99
N VAL A 525 21.97 8.30 12.69
CA VAL A 525 22.60 7.46 11.65
C VAL A 525 24.12 7.48 11.82
N LEU A 526 24.70 8.65 12.12
CA LEU A 526 26.13 8.88 12.33
C LEU A 526 26.63 8.48 13.73
N HIS A 527 25.73 8.20 14.68
CA HIS A 527 26.04 7.78 16.05
C HIS A 527 25.27 6.50 16.40
N PRO A 528 25.68 5.34 15.85
CA PRO A 528 24.97 4.07 16.03
C PRO A 528 24.66 3.70 17.48
N GLU A 529 25.62 3.89 18.39
CA GLU A 529 25.50 3.59 19.81
C GLU A 529 24.49 4.48 20.56
N GLU A 530 24.09 5.62 19.97
CA GLU A 530 23.13 6.56 20.57
C GLU A 530 21.74 6.48 19.95
N ARG A 531 21.48 5.50 19.06
CA ARG A 531 20.16 5.31 18.46
C ARG A 531 19.10 4.98 19.54
N PRO A 532 17.97 5.71 19.58
CA PRO A 532 16.97 5.51 20.62
C PRO A 532 16.21 4.19 20.45
N VAL A 533 15.95 3.50 21.56
CA VAL A 533 15.24 2.20 21.56
C VAL A 533 13.73 2.38 21.43
N VAL A 534 13.14 3.29 22.21
CA VAL A 534 11.72 3.63 22.10
C VAL A 534 11.56 5.13 22.02
N TRP A 535 10.97 5.59 20.93
CA TRP A 535 10.81 7.02 20.65
C TRP A 535 9.51 7.28 19.90
N ARG A 536 9.04 8.53 19.95
CA ARG A 536 7.98 9.03 19.06
C ARG A 536 8.33 10.43 18.58
N ARG A 537 7.79 10.84 17.43
CA ARG A 537 7.87 12.23 16.98
C ARG A 537 7.06 13.12 17.91
N SER A 538 7.64 14.21 18.40
CA SER A 538 7.00 15.15 19.32
C SER A 538 6.34 16.33 18.61
N GLU A 539 6.96 16.81 17.51
CA GLU A 539 6.52 18.00 16.78
C GLU A 539 6.61 17.81 15.27
N GLU A 540 5.88 18.65 14.52
CA GLU A 540 6.00 18.74 13.07
C GLU A 540 7.15 19.63 12.59
N ALA A 541 8.12 19.91 13.44
CA ALA A 541 9.32 20.67 13.13
C ALA A 541 10.56 19.79 12.96
N ILE A 542 11.55 20.32 12.27
CA ILE A 542 12.88 19.70 12.17
C ILE A 542 13.67 19.96 13.45
N ASP A 543 14.37 18.94 13.94
CA ASP A 543 15.53 19.14 14.82
C ASP A 543 16.70 19.58 13.95
N ARG A 544 17.02 20.88 13.93
CA ARG A 544 18.07 21.44 13.06
C ARG A 544 19.49 21.03 13.49
N GLU A 545 19.66 20.65 14.76
CA GLU A 545 20.96 20.20 15.28
C GLU A 545 21.21 18.76 14.86
N ARG A 546 20.21 17.89 15.03
CA ARG A 546 20.34 16.46 14.73
C ARG A 546 19.93 16.08 13.31
N VAL A 547 19.31 17.00 12.57
CA VAL A 547 18.75 16.88 11.22
C VAL A 547 17.79 15.69 11.12
N GLY A 548 16.54 15.91 11.50
CA GLY A 548 15.48 14.91 11.42
C GLY A 548 14.30 15.26 12.32
N PHE A 549 13.67 14.24 12.90
CA PHE A 549 12.58 14.47 13.85
C PHE A 549 13.05 15.02 15.18
N GLN A 550 12.25 15.94 15.73
CA GLN A 550 12.18 16.11 17.16
C GLN A 550 11.47 14.90 17.78
N ILE A 551 12.07 14.32 18.82
CA ILE A 551 11.60 13.08 19.43
C ILE A 551 11.40 13.20 20.94
N GLU A 552 10.43 12.46 21.44
CA GLU A 552 10.28 12.13 22.85
C GLU A 552 10.73 10.68 23.06
N LEU A 553 11.57 10.44 24.06
CA LEU A 553 12.02 9.11 24.46
C LEU A 553 11.06 8.50 25.48
N ALA A 554 10.91 7.18 25.41
CA ALA A 554 10.20 6.41 26.42
C ALA A 554 11.00 5.17 26.81
N GLU A 555 10.72 4.61 27.98
CA GLU A 555 11.28 3.32 28.38
C GLU A 555 10.58 2.15 27.64
N LYS A 556 9.28 2.31 27.38
CA LYS A 556 8.42 1.32 26.75
C LYS A 556 7.22 1.97 26.08
N THR A 557 6.66 1.32 25.07
CA THR A 557 5.39 1.71 24.47
C THR A 557 4.28 1.70 25.54
N PRO A 558 3.45 2.76 25.64
CA PRO A 558 2.41 2.86 26.66
C PRO A 558 1.21 1.95 26.32
N LEU A 559 1.29 0.66 26.66
CA LEU A 559 0.28 -0.35 26.28
C LEU A 559 -1.15 -0.02 26.71
N PHE A 560 -1.31 0.71 27.83
CA PHE A 560 -2.59 1.09 28.43
C PHE A 560 -3.11 2.46 27.97
N GLN A 561 -2.39 3.16 27.07
CA GLN A 561 -2.90 4.40 26.48
C GLN A 561 -4.18 4.09 25.69
N PRO A 562 -5.36 4.64 26.07
CA PRO A 562 -6.62 4.33 25.39
C PRO A 562 -6.62 4.69 23.91
N ASP A 563 -5.94 5.78 23.51
CA ASP A 563 -5.84 6.13 22.09
C ASP A 563 -4.81 5.25 21.37
N VAL A 564 -5.31 4.37 20.50
CA VAL A 564 -4.49 3.46 19.69
C VAL A 564 -3.58 4.24 18.75
N LEU A 565 -4.01 5.41 18.27
CA LEU A 565 -3.18 6.29 17.45
C LEU A 565 -1.92 6.72 18.21
N ILE A 566 -2.09 7.13 19.47
CA ILE A 566 -0.97 7.56 20.32
C ILE A 566 -0.07 6.35 20.62
N ARG A 567 -0.63 5.17 20.90
CA ARG A 567 0.17 3.94 21.08
C ARG A 567 1.03 3.64 19.86
N ARG A 568 0.46 3.71 18.66
CA ARG A 568 1.16 3.49 17.38
C ARG A 568 2.06 4.65 16.95
N SER A 569 2.07 5.78 17.68
CA SER A 569 3.05 6.85 17.45
C SER A 569 4.44 6.51 18.02
N TYR A 570 4.51 5.56 18.97
CA TYR A 570 5.79 5.08 19.50
C TYR A 570 6.37 4.00 18.57
N PHE A 571 7.61 4.21 18.17
CA PHE A 571 8.47 3.21 17.55
C PHE A 571 9.25 2.48 18.64
N ASP A 572 9.33 1.15 18.56
CA ASP A 572 10.14 0.32 19.48
C ASP A 572 11.03 -0.61 18.64
N THR A 573 12.34 -0.35 18.66
CA THR A 573 13.32 -1.02 17.81
C THR A 573 13.56 -2.50 18.18
N ARG A 574 13.03 -2.94 19.33
CA ARG A 574 13.08 -4.35 19.77
C ARG A 574 11.97 -5.20 19.16
N ARG A 575 11.03 -4.58 18.45
CA ARG A 575 9.96 -5.31 17.75
C ARG A 575 10.52 -5.98 16.50
N PHE A 576 9.90 -7.09 16.11
CA PHE A 576 10.29 -7.85 14.93
C PHE A 576 10.20 -6.97 13.66
N GLY A 577 11.26 -6.97 12.84
CA GLY A 577 11.38 -6.16 11.62
C GLY A 577 11.67 -4.68 11.86
N LYS A 578 11.96 -4.26 13.11
CA LYS A 578 12.15 -2.86 13.51
C LYS A 578 13.53 -2.57 14.09
N ASN A 579 14.47 -3.48 13.94
CA ASN A 579 15.82 -3.27 14.46
C ASN A 579 16.47 -2.04 13.81
N ALA A 580 17.19 -1.27 14.63
CA ALA A 580 17.94 -0.07 14.25
C ALA A 580 19.45 -0.33 14.14
N SER A 581 19.92 -1.58 14.13
CA SER A 581 21.33 -1.95 14.00
C SER A 581 21.88 -1.73 12.60
N GLY A 582 23.21 -1.86 12.46
CA GLY A 582 23.89 -1.85 11.18
C GLY A 582 24.12 -0.45 10.63
N HIS A 583 24.78 -0.40 9.48
CA HIS A 583 25.31 0.83 8.91
C HIS A 583 26.19 1.57 9.96
N ASP A 584 27.14 0.83 10.53
CA ASP A 584 28.02 1.31 11.61
C ASP A 584 29.32 1.93 11.07
N TYR A 585 29.45 2.05 9.73
CA TYR A 585 30.56 2.72 9.05
C TYR A 585 30.92 4.12 9.59
N PRO A 586 29.95 4.95 10.06
CA PRO A 586 30.28 6.24 10.66
C PRO A 586 31.16 6.16 11.92
N ASP A 587 31.33 5.00 12.56
CA ASP A 587 32.21 4.83 13.73
C ASP A 587 33.70 4.95 13.39
N GLU A 588 34.06 4.93 12.10
CA GLU A 588 35.41 5.26 11.65
C GLU A 588 35.73 6.76 11.76
N LEU A 589 34.70 7.60 11.87
CA LEU A 589 34.82 9.05 11.98
C LEU A 589 34.86 9.50 13.45
N ASN A 590 35.67 10.51 13.74
CA ASN A 590 35.60 11.21 15.03
C ASN A 590 34.43 12.22 15.05
N GLU A 591 34.11 12.75 16.24
CA GLU A 591 32.97 13.66 16.43
C GLU A 591 33.02 14.93 15.57
N ALA A 592 34.21 15.50 15.33
CA ALA A 592 34.33 16.67 14.46
C ALA A 592 34.04 16.31 12.99
N GLU A 593 34.49 15.14 12.54
CA GLU A 593 34.24 14.62 11.21
C GLU A 593 32.75 14.26 11.01
N LYS A 594 32.12 13.62 12.00
CA LYS A 594 30.67 13.34 11.98
C LYS A 594 29.87 14.62 11.87
N ARG A 595 30.22 15.66 12.63
CA ARG A 595 29.59 16.99 12.54
C ARG A 595 29.77 17.62 11.15
N ALA A 596 30.97 17.52 10.57
CA ALA A 596 31.23 18.04 9.23
C ALA A 596 30.38 17.32 8.18
N VAL A 597 30.34 15.98 8.22
CA VAL A 597 29.49 15.19 7.32
C VAL A 597 28.01 15.53 7.51
N LEU A 598 27.53 15.65 8.74
CA LEU A 598 26.14 16.05 9.02
C LEU A 598 25.80 17.41 8.41
N GLU A 599 26.72 18.38 8.48
CA GLU A 599 26.53 19.69 7.87
C GLU A 599 26.45 19.60 6.34
N TYR A 600 27.32 18.79 5.72
CA TYR A 600 27.26 18.52 4.28
C TYR A 600 25.96 17.82 3.87
N LEU A 601 25.42 16.89 4.66
CA LEU A 601 24.14 16.23 4.33
C LEU A 601 22.95 17.21 4.27
N LYS A 602 23.06 18.40 4.87
CA LYS A 602 22.05 19.47 4.72
C LYS A 602 22.06 20.08 3.31
N THR A 603 23.18 20.03 2.60
CA THR A 603 23.32 20.61 1.25
C THR A 603 22.80 19.68 0.14
N LEU A 604 22.46 18.44 0.45
CA LEU A 604 22.11 17.39 -0.52
C LEU A 604 20.61 17.33 -0.85
#